data_AF-A0A2H6ERK7-F1
#
_entry.id   AF-A0A2H6ERK7-F1
#
_cell.length_a   1.000
_cell.length_b   1.000
_cell.length_c   1.000
_cell.angle_alpha   90.00
_cell.angle_beta   90.00
_cell.angle_gamma   90.00
#
_symmetry.space_group_name_H-M   'P 1'
#
loop_
_entity.id
_entity.type
_entity.pdbx_description
1 polymer ?
#
loop_
_entity_poly.entity_id
_entity_poly.type
_entity_poly.pdbx_seq_one_letter_code
_entity_poly.pdbx_strand_id
1 'polypeptide(L)'
;MQEYLEKFKTLSDATRLRIINLLIEKNTPLYVCEFTDALELGERGLVLSEDHELIYDGDLEQLLDDKESLLKANLIHTHKHRHDGLEHKHYHIHYWG
;
A
#
# COMPACT_ATOMS: atom_id res chain seq x y z
N MET A 1 7.98 -22.76 -5.18
CA MET A 1 7.67 -21.37 -4.79
C MET A 1 7.19 -21.31 -3.35
N GLN A 2 6.18 -22.08 -2.96
CA GLN A 2 5.67 -22.15 -1.57
C GLN A 2 6.75 -22.44 -0.52
N GLU A 3 7.67 -23.38 -0.79
CA GLU A 3 8.77 -23.70 0.11
C GLU A 3 9.68 -22.49 0.43
N TYR A 4 9.98 -21.65 -0.57
CA TYR A 4 10.79 -20.45 -0.38
C TYR A 4 10.04 -19.37 0.39
N LEU A 5 8.72 -19.26 0.18
CA LEU A 5 7.87 -18.34 0.93
C LEU A 5 7.86 -18.71 2.42
N GLU A 6 7.67 -19.99 2.74
CA GLU A 6 7.68 -20.47 4.12
C GLU A 6 9.06 -20.30 4.78
N LYS A 7 10.14 -20.51 4.03
CA LYS A 7 11.50 -20.19 4.50
C LYS A 7 11.68 -18.69 4.76
N PHE A 8 11.22 -17.82 3.87
CA PHE A 8 11.31 -16.38 4.06
C PHE A 8 10.51 -15.91 5.29
N LYS A 9 9.29 -16.44 5.47
CA LYS A 9 8.41 -16.20 6.63
C LYS A 9 8.93 -16.74 7.96
N THR A 10 10.00 -17.53 7.98
CA THR A 10 10.65 -17.98 9.23
C THR A 10 11.91 -17.18 9.56
N LEU A 11 12.39 -16.32 8.65
CA LEU A 11 13.50 -15.41 8.92
C LEU A 11 13.10 -14.33 9.93
N SER A 12 14.07 -13.79 10.67
CA SER A 12 13.85 -12.60 11.49
C SER A 12 13.60 -11.36 10.62
N ASP A 13 12.89 -10.37 11.16
CA ASP A 13 12.57 -9.11 10.45
C ASP A 13 13.83 -8.41 9.95
N ALA A 14 14.88 -8.33 10.79
CA ALA A 14 16.17 -7.77 10.39
C ALA A 14 16.80 -8.49 9.19
N THR A 15 16.62 -9.81 9.06
CA THR A 15 17.14 -10.58 7.93
C THR A 15 16.30 -10.35 6.68
N ARG A 16 14.97 -10.31 6.81
CA ARG A 16 14.07 -9.98 5.70
C ARG A 16 14.36 -8.59 5.14
N LEU A 17 14.51 -7.60 6.01
CA LEU A 17 14.87 -6.22 5.63
C LEU A 17 16.22 -6.15 4.92
N ARG A 18 17.25 -6.89 5.38
CA ARG A 18 18.53 -6.96 4.68
C ARG A 18 18.41 -7.53 3.26
N ILE A 19 17.58 -8.56 3.08
CA ILE A 19 17.33 -9.15 1.75
C ILE A 19 16.62 -8.13 0.86
N ILE A 20 15.59 -7.45 1.38
CA ILE A 20 14.85 -6.41 0.64
C ILE A 20 15.80 -5.28 0.21
N ASN A 21 16.61 -4.75 1.13
CA ASN A 21 17.59 -3.70 0.83
C ASN A 21 18.57 -4.12 -0.27
N LEU A 22 19.05 -5.37 -0.23
CA LEU A 22 19.94 -5.88 -1.27
C LEU A 22 19.24 -5.95 -2.64
N LEU A 23 17.96 -6.30 -2.70
CA LEU A 23 17.19 -6.32 -3.95
C LEU A 23 16.98 -4.90 -4.50
N ILE A 24 16.71 -3.93 -3.62
CA ILE A 24 16.61 -2.51 -3.95
C ILE A 24 17.94 -1.98 -4.51
N GLU A 25 19.06 -2.22 -3.80
CA GLU A 25 20.40 -1.80 -4.25
C GLU A 25 20.79 -2.40 -5.62
N LYS A 26 20.22 -3.54 -5.98
CA LYS A 26 20.44 -4.19 -7.28
C LYS A 26 19.46 -3.74 -8.37
N ASN A 27 18.59 -2.78 -8.10
CA ASN A 27 17.52 -2.33 -9.00
C ASN A 27 16.64 -3.51 -9.47
N THR A 28 16.37 -4.46 -8.58
CA THR A 28 15.46 -5.58 -8.89
C THR A 28 14.02 -5.09 -8.75
N PRO A 29 13.16 -5.26 -9.77
CA PRO A 29 11.75 -4.91 -9.63
C PRO A 29 11.08 -5.72 -8.52
N LEU A 30 10.42 -5.03 -7.60
CA LEU A 30 9.66 -5.61 -6.49
C LEU A 30 8.18 -5.24 -6.62
N TYR A 31 7.32 -6.20 -6.31
CA TYR A 31 5.88 -5.97 -6.20
C TYR A 31 5.50 -6.22 -4.74
N VAL A 32 4.95 -5.20 -4.11
CA VAL A 32 4.44 -5.24 -2.73
C VAL A 32 2.93 -5.12 -2.77
N CYS A 33 2.24 -5.91 -1.94
CA CYS A 33 0.77 -5.95 -1.90
C CYS A 33 0.20 -5.27 -0.65
N GLU A 34 1.03 -5.02 0.36
CA GLU A 34 0.63 -4.34 1.59
C GLU A 34 0.72 -2.82 1.40
N PHE A 35 -0.32 -2.08 1.78
CA PHE A 35 -0.41 -0.64 1.53
C PHE A 35 0.71 0.14 2.22
N THR A 36 1.12 -0.26 3.43
CA THR A 36 2.24 0.36 4.15
C THR A 36 3.57 0.12 3.44
N ASP A 37 3.79 -1.09 2.94
CA ASP A 37 5.02 -1.42 2.20
C ASP A 37 5.08 -0.63 0.88
N ALA A 38 3.92 -0.45 0.22
CA ALA A 38 3.83 0.39 -0.96
C ALA A 38 4.24 1.83 -0.66
N LEU A 39 3.78 2.41 0.46
CA LEU A 39 4.17 3.76 0.89
C LEU A 39 5.67 3.90 1.21
N GLU A 40 6.30 2.85 1.74
CA GLU A 40 7.71 2.89 2.13
C GLU A 40 8.67 2.58 0.97
N LEU A 41 8.25 1.75 0.00
CA LEU A 41 9.14 1.16 -1.00
C LEU A 41 8.72 1.39 -2.45
N GLY A 42 7.49 1.85 -2.70
CA GLY A 42 6.91 1.91 -4.04
C GLY A 42 7.15 3.23 -4.77
N GLU A 43 7.28 3.14 -6.10
CA GLU A 43 7.33 4.30 -7.01
C GLU A 43 6.12 4.34 -7.96
N ARG A 44 5.46 3.18 -8.20
CA ARG A 44 4.32 3.01 -9.09
C ARG A 44 3.22 2.22 -8.38
N GLY A 45 2.00 2.72 -8.41
CA GLY A 45 0.81 2.05 -7.90
C GLY A 45 0.06 1.28 -8.99
N LEU A 46 -0.33 0.04 -8.68
CA LEU A 46 -1.34 -0.72 -9.41
C LEU A 46 -2.50 -0.98 -8.44
N VAL A 47 -3.67 -0.41 -8.71
CA VAL A 47 -4.82 -0.52 -7.80
C VAL A 47 -5.94 -1.29 -8.47
N LEU A 48 -6.45 -2.29 -7.77
CA LEU A 48 -7.63 -3.05 -8.15
C LEU A 48 -8.86 -2.55 -7.40
N SER A 49 -10.02 -2.52 -8.04
CA SER A 49 -11.31 -2.39 -7.36
C SER A 49 -11.67 -3.68 -6.60
N GLU A 50 -12.72 -3.60 -5.79
CA GLU A 50 -13.32 -4.79 -5.15
C GLU A 50 -13.83 -5.82 -6.17
N ASP A 51 -14.16 -5.38 -7.40
CA ASP A 51 -14.55 -6.24 -8.52
C ASP A 51 -13.34 -6.86 -9.26
N HIS A 52 -12.12 -6.73 -8.70
CA HIS A 52 -10.85 -7.19 -9.28
C HIS A 52 -10.49 -6.57 -10.64
N GLU A 53 -10.98 -5.36 -10.92
CA GLU A 53 -10.63 -4.60 -12.11
C GLU A 53 -9.49 -3.63 -11.82
N LEU A 54 -8.54 -3.48 -12.74
CA LEU A 54 -7.50 -2.46 -12.63
C LEU A 54 -8.12 -1.08 -12.82
N ILE A 55 -8.10 -0.27 -11.76
CA ILE A 55 -8.67 1.08 -11.74
C ILE A 55 -7.62 2.18 -11.73
N TYR A 56 -6.37 1.84 -11.40
CA TYR A 56 -5.25 2.76 -11.41
C TYR A 56 -3.96 2.06 -11.80
N ASP A 57 -3.17 2.69 -12.66
CA ASP A 57 -1.82 2.30 -13.02
C ASP A 57 -0.99 3.57 -13.29
N GLY A 58 -0.10 3.90 -12.37
CA GLY A 58 0.61 5.18 -12.45
C GLY A 58 1.55 5.42 -11.28
N ASP A 59 2.06 6.64 -11.21
CA ASP A 59 2.98 7.10 -10.18
C ASP A 59 2.35 7.00 -8.77
N LEU A 60 3.12 6.50 -7.79
CA LEU A 60 2.57 6.31 -6.46
C LEU A 60 2.22 7.64 -5.76
N GLU A 61 3.02 8.70 -5.93
CA GLU A 61 2.73 9.99 -5.31
C GLU A 61 1.40 10.56 -5.86
N GLN A 62 1.18 10.45 -7.17
CA GLN A 62 -0.08 10.85 -7.80
C GLN A 62 -1.27 10.02 -7.29
N LEU A 63 -1.08 8.71 -7.04
CA LEU A 63 -2.11 7.86 -6.46
C LEU A 63 -2.54 8.34 -5.07
N LEU A 64 -1.61 8.82 -4.24
CA LEU A 64 -1.92 9.30 -2.90
C LEU A 64 -2.83 10.54 -2.89
N ASP A 65 -2.79 11.33 -3.97
CA ASP A 65 -3.69 12.46 -4.19
C ASP A 65 -5.02 12.05 -4.86
N ASP A 66 -5.08 10.88 -5.51
CA ASP A 66 -6.25 10.33 -6.18
C ASP A 66 -7.23 9.65 -5.19
N LYS A 67 -7.96 10.50 -4.48
CA LYS A 67 -8.99 10.08 -3.53
C LYS A 67 -10.09 9.24 -4.16
N GLU A 68 -10.38 9.40 -5.46
CA GLU A 68 -11.44 8.64 -6.12
C GLU A 68 -11.02 7.17 -6.28
N SER A 69 -9.82 6.93 -6.81
CA SER A 69 -9.26 5.58 -6.93
C SER A 69 -9.07 4.92 -5.56
N LEU A 70 -8.54 5.65 -4.58
CA LEU A 70 -8.33 5.13 -3.23
C LEU A 70 -9.66 4.78 -2.52
N LEU A 71 -10.73 5.58 -2.70
CA LEU A 71 -12.06 5.26 -2.17
C LEU A 71 -12.67 4.05 -2.89
N LYS A 72 -12.57 3.99 -4.21
CA LYS A 72 -13.11 2.89 -5.03
C LYS A 72 -12.45 1.55 -4.73
N ALA A 73 -11.17 1.56 -4.38
CA ALA A 73 -10.42 0.38 -3.92
C ALA A 73 -10.56 0.09 -2.43
N ASN A 74 -11.41 0.86 -1.71
CA ASN A 74 -11.63 0.68 -0.28
C ASN A 74 -10.36 0.87 0.59
N LEU A 75 -9.35 1.60 0.07
CA LEU A 75 -8.05 1.84 0.74
C LEU A 75 -8.10 2.99 1.76
N ILE A 76 -9.00 3.95 1.56
CA ILE A 76 -9.26 5.06 2.49
C ILE A 76 -10.74 5.16 2.77
N HIS A 77 -11.13 5.49 4.01
CA HIS A 77 -12.51 5.81 4.36
C HIS A 77 -12.63 7.28 4.76
N THR A 78 -13.77 7.90 4.42
CA THR A 78 -14.09 9.26 4.88
C THR A 78 -14.98 9.17 6.12
N HIS A 79 -14.47 9.55 7.28
CA HIS A 79 -15.32 9.81 8.45
C HIS A 79 -15.68 11.30 8.50
N LYS A 80 -16.98 11.61 8.48
CA LYS A 80 -17.48 12.97 8.73
C LYS A 80 -17.62 13.18 10.24
N HIS A 81 -16.83 14.09 10.80
CA HIS A 81 -17.03 14.56 12.17
C HIS A 81 -17.51 16.01 12.14
N ARG A 82 -18.47 16.33 13.01
CA ARG A 82 -19.00 17.69 13.21
C ARG A 82 -18.53 18.20 14.57
N HIS A 83 -17.69 19.24 14.58
CA HIS A 83 -17.28 19.98 15.79
C HIS A 83 -17.59 21.47 15.57
N ASP A 84 -18.22 22.12 16.55
CA ASP A 84 -18.50 23.58 16.58
C ASP A 84 -19.14 24.20 15.31
N GLY A 85 -19.93 23.42 14.57
CA GLY A 85 -20.66 23.94 13.39
C GLY A 85 -19.85 24.00 12.09
N LEU A 86 -18.62 23.47 12.07
CA LEU A 86 -17.80 23.28 10.87
C LEU A 86 -17.69 21.77 10.52
N GLU A 87 -17.88 21.42 9.25
CA GLU A 87 -17.72 20.04 8.72
C GLU A 87 -16.26 19.81 8.34
N HIS A 88 -15.59 18.83 8.97
CA HIS A 88 -14.25 18.38 8.56
C HIS A 88 -14.31 16.95 8.01
N LYS A 89 -13.51 16.66 6.96
CA LYS A 89 -13.30 15.32 6.39
C LYS A 89 -11.91 14.83 6.80
N HIS A 90 -11.84 13.73 7.55
CA HIS A 90 -10.58 13.04 7.84
C HIS A 90 -10.51 11.74 7.02
N TYR A 91 -9.34 11.46 6.45
CA TYR A 91 -9.03 10.20 5.79
C TYR A 91 -8.41 9.26 6.82
N HIS A 92 -9.00 8.07 6.99
CA HIS A 92 -8.42 7.00 7.79
C HIS A 92 -7.84 5.94 6.86
N ILE A 93 -6.60 5.56 7.10
CA ILE A 93 -5.90 4.46 6.44
C ILE A 93 -6.14 3.21 7.28
N HIS A 94 -6.59 2.11 6.66
CA HIS A 94 -6.80 0.85 7.37
C HIS A 94 -5.46 0.16 7.61
N TYR A 95 -5.10 0.03 8.89
CA TYR A 95 -4.04 -0.85 9.36
C TYR A 95 -4.68 -2.20 9.68
N TRP A 96 -4.37 -3.23 8.90
CA TRP A 96 -4.68 -4.61 9.28
C TRP A 96 -3.50 -5.13 10.09
N GLY A 97 -3.65 -5.09 11.42
CA GLY A 97 -2.76 -5.79 12.35
C GLY A 97 -3.07 -7.27 12.45
#